data_AF-A0A699QUW5-F1
#
_entry.id   AF-A0A699QUW5-F1
#
_cell.length_a   1.000
_cell.length_b   1.000
_cell.length_c   1.000
_cell.angle_alpha   90.00
_cell.angle_beta   90.00
_cell.angle_gamma   90.00
#
_symmetry.space_group_name_H-M   'P 1'
#
loop_
_entity.id
_entity.type
_entity.pdbx_description
1 polymer ?
#
loop_
_entity_poly.entity_id
_entity_poly.type
_entity_poly.pdbx_seq_one_letter_code
_entity_poly.pdbx_strand_id
1 'polypeptide(L)'
;MEYLKGVVLAKASSSAGWKEMLKLRDKARKHILWKVRDDMSINVWYDNWCPISPICDIVTTREIYEAGLNINTTMNELVNKYEGTWPEGWSNEYLILNQSDILRTHDGTRDKAIWLDMKGKENMFSVRQ
;
A
#
# COMPACT_ATOMS: atom_id res chain seq x y z
N MET A 1 -6.67 -19.89 -25.14
CA MET A 1 -5.30 -19.33 -25.11
C MET A 1 -5.33 -17.96 -25.77
N GLU A 2 -5.96 -16.99 -25.11
CA GLU A 2 -5.99 -15.60 -25.57
C GLU A 2 -5.39 -14.75 -24.46
N TYR A 3 -4.07 -14.57 -24.49
CA TYR A 3 -3.39 -13.67 -23.58
C TYR A 3 -2.85 -12.49 -24.38
N LEU A 4 -3.37 -11.31 -24.01
CA LEU A 4 -2.69 -10.02 -24.03
C LEU A 4 -2.31 -9.44 -25.41
N LYS A 5 -3.32 -8.96 -26.15
CA LYS A 5 -3.13 -7.84 -27.09
C LYS A 5 -3.42 -6.53 -26.39
N GLY A 6 -2.44 -6.03 -25.65
CA GLY A 6 -2.44 -4.70 -25.05
C GLY A 6 -1.11 -4.00 -25.35
N VAL A 7 -0.74 -3.89 -26.64
CA VAL A 7 0.43 -3.10 -27.02
C VAL A 7 0.08 -1.64 -26.80
N VAL A 8 0.65 -1.04 -25.75
CA VAL A 8 0.57 0.40 -25.50
C VAL A 8 1.48 1.08 -26.52
N LEU A 9 0.90 1.48 -27.66
CA LEU A 9 1.57 2.33 -28.65
C LEU A 9 1.61 3.77 -28.14
N ALA A 10 2.49 4.05 -27.18
CA ALA A 10 2.77 5.41 -26.76
C ALA A 10 3.86 6.02 -27.65
N LYS A 11 3.52 7.10 -28.39
CA LYS A 11 4.52 7.94 -29.06
C LYS A 11 5.49 8.48 -28.00
N ALA A 12 6.80 8.44 -28.29
CA ALA A 12 7.94 8.66 -27.40
C ALA A 12 8.03 10.01 -26.67
N SER A 13 7.02 10.87 -26.77
CA SER A 13 6.95 12.18 -26.09
C SER A 13 5.54 12.58 -25.65
N SER A 14 4.56 11.66 -25.71
CA SER A 14 3.17 12.00 -25.35
C SER A 14 2.93 11.79 -23.85
N SER A 15 2.47 12.84 -23.17
CA SER A 15 1.96 12.74 -21.78
C SER A 15 0.82 11.72 -21.65
N ALA A 16 0.17 11.36 -22.76
CA ALA A 16 -0.80 10.27 -22.85
C ALA A 16 -0.22 8.91 -22.49
N GLY A 17 1.02 8.59 -22.91
CA GLY A 17 1.68 7.33 -22.56
C GLY A 17 1.90 7.19 -21.06
N TRP A 18 2.35 8.27 -20.41
CA TRP A 18 2.51 8.33 -18.96
C TRP A 18 1.17 8.19 -18.23
N LYS A 19 0.10 8.85 -18.71
CA LYS A 19 -1.24 8.69 -18.13
C LYS A 19 -1.74 7.25 -18.18
N GLU A 20 -1.54 6.54 -19.29
CA GLU A 20 -1.92 5.13 -19.41
C GLU A 20 -1.07 4.23 -18.51
N MET A 21 0.24 4.51 -18.39
CA MET A 21 1.09 3.77 -17.46
C MET A 21 0.70 4.00 -15.99
N LEU A 22 0.32 5.22 -15.62
CA LEU A 22 -0.19 5.53 -14.28
C LEU A 22 -1.52 4.79 -14.02
N LYS A 23 -2.45 4.76 -14.98
CA LYS A 23 -3.68 3.97 -14.87
C LYS A 23 -3.39 2.47 -14.68
N LEU A 24 -2.40 1.93 -15.38
CA LEU A 24 -1.99 0.54 -15.22
C LEU A 24 -1.39 0.31 -13.83
N ARG A 25 -0.54 1.22 -13.34
CA ARG A 25 0.02 1.18 -11.99
C ARG A 25 -1.08 1.15 -10.94
N ASP A 26 -2.10 1.98 -11.06
CA ASP A 26 -3.20 2.04 -10.09
C ASP A 26 -4.03 0.74 -10.08
N LYS A 27 -4.16 0.08 -11.24
CA LYS A 27 -4.77 -1.27 -11.32
C LYS A 27 -3.87 -2.34 -10.72
N ALA A 28 -2.58 -2.34 -11.05
CA ALA A 28 -1.61 -3.30 -10.54
C ALA A 28 -1.44 -3.19 -9.02
N ARG A 29 -1.52 -1.97 -8.48
CA ARG A 29 -1.44 -1.70 -7.04
C ARG A 29 -2.44 -2.53 -6.24
N LYS A 30 -3.68 -2.70 -6.73
CA LYS A 30 -4.72 -3.54 -6.07
C LYS A 30 -4.33 -5.02 -5.91
N HIS A 31 -3.36 -5.48 -6.70
CA HIS A 31 -2.84 -6.85 -6.67
C HIS A 31 -1.51 -6.96 -5.92
N ILE A 32 -0.95 -5.85 -5.42
CA ILE A 32 0.28 -5.86 -4.64
C ILE A 32 -0.11 -5.68 -3.18
N LEU A 33 0.21 -6.68 -2.36
CA LEU A 33 0.06 -6.62 -0.91
C LEU A 33 1.44 -6.73 -0.27
N TRP A 34 1.78 -5.78 0.58
CA TRP A 34 2.94 -5.83 1.44
C TRP A 34 2.63 -6.64 2.69
N LYS A 35 3.35 -7.74 2.89
CA LYS A 35 3.34 -8.41 4.19
C LYS A 35 4.27 -7.68 5.13
N VAL A 36 3.64 -7.01 6.10
CA VAL A 36 4.27 -6.41 7.28
C VAL A 36 4.92 -7.50 8.10
N ARG A 37 6.24 -7.40 8.27
CA ARG A 37 7.06 -8.34 9.04
C ARG A 37 8.06 -7.60 9.91
N ASP A 38 9.04 -6.91 9.31
CA ASP A 38 10.04 -6.11 10.04
C ASP A 38 9.72 -4.63 10.06
N ASP A 39 8.56 -4.22 9.49
CA ASP A 39 7.84 -2.96 9.65
C ASP A 39 8.63 -1.66 9.40
N MET A 40 9.91 -1.79 9.05
CA MET A 40 10.86 -0.73 8.78
C MET A 40 10.78 -0.20 7.36
N SER A 41 10.24 -0.99 6.42
CA SER A 41 10.21 -0.60 5.00
C SER A 41 8.83 -0.21 4.49
N ILE A 42 7.77 -0.57 5.23
CA ILE A 42 6.39 -0.30 4.82
C ILE A 42 6.00 1.11 5.18
N ASN A 43 5.62 1.88 4.16
CA ASN A 43 5.01 3.19 4.33
C ASN A 43 3.55 3.05 4.76
N VAL A 44 3.17 3.67 5.88
CA VAL A 44 1.81 3.58 6.44
C VAL A 44 0.74 4.04 5.45
N TRP A 45 1.06 5.06 4.65
CA TRP A 45 0.09 5.81 3.86
C TRP A 45 -0.10 5.24 2.46
N TYR A 46 1.00 4.88 1.80
CA TYR A 46 0.99 4.55 0.37
C TYR A 46 1.07 3.06 0.07
N ASP A 47 1.57 2.25 1.00
CA ASP A 47 1.70 0.82 0.80
C ASP A 47 0.42 0.08 1.17
N ASN A 48 0.15 -0.97 0.41
CA ASN A 48 -0.99 -1.85 0.62
C ASN A 48 -0.65 -2.92 1.65
N TRP A 49 -0.85 -2.63 2.92
CA TRP A 49 -0.55 -3.58 4.00
C TRP A 49 -1.81 -4.12 4.68
N CYS A 50 -2.95 -3.44 4.62
CA CYS A 50 -4.23 -3.93 5.16
C CYS A 50 -5.38 -3.79 4.14
N PRO A 51 -6.57 -4.38 4.40
CA PRO A 51 -7.69 -4.35 3.45
C PRO A 51 -8.17 -2.95 3.06
N ILE A 52 -7.94 -1.96 3.93
CA ILE A 52 -8.34 -0.56 3.72
C ILE A 52 -7.20 0.29 3.13
N SER A 53 -6.00 -0.27 2.95
CA SER A 53 -4.88 0.42 2.33
C SER A 53 -5.14 0.65 0.81
N PRO A 54 -4.57 1.72 0.22
CA PRO A 54 -3.66 2.67 0.84
C PRO A 54 -4.40 3.71 1.70
N ILE A 55 -3.84 4.03 2.87
CA ILE A 55 -4.48 4.93 3.84
C ILE A 55 -4.51 6.38 3.35
N CYS A 56 -3.66 6.76 2.39
CA CYS A 56 -3.67 8.09 1.76
C CYS A 56 -4.98 8.44 1.04
N ASP A 57 -5.81 7.44 0.72
CA ASP A 57 -7.13 7.66 0.12
C ASP A 57 -8.20 8.02 1.17
N ILE A 58 -7.88 7.83 2.46
CA ILE A 58 -8.77 8.04 3.61
C ILE A 58 -8.35 9.30 4.38
N VAL A 59 -7.04 9.44 4.63
CA VAL A 59 -6.45 10.49 5.44
C VAL A 59 -5.59 11.40 4.56
N THR A 60 -5.80 12.71 4.68
CA THR A 60 -5.07 13.71 3.91
C THR A 60 -3.68 13.97 4.48
N THR A 61 -2.77 14.46 3.63
CA THR A 61 -1.43 14.89 4.05
C THR A 61 -1.46 15.92 5.18
N ARG A 62 -2.47 16.79 5.19
CA ARG A 62 -2.65 17.80 6.23
C ARG A 62 -2.85 17.15 7.60
N GLU A 63 -3.76 16.19 7.69
CA GLU A 63 -4.09 15.49 8.93
C GLU A 63 -2.91 14.66 9.44
N ILE A 64 -2.16 14.03 8.52
CA ILE A 64 -0.90 13.33 8.84
C ILE A 64 0.07 14.27 9.57
N TYR A 65 0.27 15.49 9.04
CA TYR A 65 1.15 16.47 9.67
C TYR A 65 0.58 17.05 10.97
N GLU A 66 -0.74 17.24 11.07
CA GLU A 66 -1.41 17.69 12.31
C GLU A 66 -1.27 16.65 13.44
N ALA A 67 -1.25 15.35 13.11
CA ALA A 67 -0.88 14.29 14.03
C ALA A 67 0.63 14.24 14.36
N GLY A 68 1.46 15.10 13.74
CA GLY A 68 2.91 15.09 13.91
C GLY A 68 3.59 13.86 13.30
N LEU A 69 2.97 13.26 12.27
CA LEU A 69 3.58 12.26 11.40
C LEU A 69 4.01 12.92 10.10
N ASN A 70 4.67 12.17 9.21
CA ASN A 70 5.07 12.66 7.90
C ASN A 70 4.71 11.64 6.81
N ILE A 71 4.73 12.07 5.54
CA ILE A 71 4.36 11.22 4.40
C ILE A 71 5.28 10.01 4.18
N ASN A 72 6.46 10.00 4.80
CA ASN A 72 7.43 8.90 4.75
C ASN A 72 7.37 8.03 6.02
N THR A 73 6.43 8.29 6.94
CA THR A 73 6.28 7.51 8.18
C THR A 73 6.12 6.03 7.86
N THR A 74 6.99 5.24 8.47
CA THR A 74 6.98 3.78 8.36
C THR A 74 6.04 3.16 9.40
N MET A 75 5.66 1.91 9.19
CA MET A 75 4.82 1.18 10.14
C MET A 75 5.48 1.09 11.52
N ASN A 76 6.79 0.84 11.57
CA ASN A 76 7.57 0.83 12.80
C ASN A 76 7.56 2.19 13.52
N GLU A 77 7.68 3.31 12.79
CA GLU A 77 7.57 4.64 13.40
C GLU A 77 6.18 4.89 13.99
N LEU A 78 5.11 4.46 13.31
CA LEU A 78 3.74 4.56 13.82
C LEU A 78 3.55 3.70 15.07
N VAL A 79 4.01 2.45 15.05
CA VAL A 79 3.93 1.52 16.17
C VAL A 79 4.71 2.04 17.38
N ASN A 80 5.92 2.56 17.18
CA ASN A 80 6.71 3.12 18.28
C ASN A 80 6.11 4.40 18.87
N LYS A 81 5.43 5.22 18.06
CA LYS A 81 4.86 6.50 18.51
C LYS A 81 3.48 6.36 19.16
N TYR A 82 2.63 5.46 18.66
CA TYR A 82 1.24 5.31 19.09
C TYR A 82 0.93 3.90 19.61
N GLU A 83 1.95 3.10 19.93
CA GLU A 83 1.80 1.74 20.45
C GLU A 83 0.92 0.85 19.56
N GLY A 84 1.04 1.04 18.24
CA GLY A 84 0.25 0.31 17.24
C GLY A 84 -1.23 0.71 17.21
N THR A 85 -1.55 1.94 17.59
CA THR A 85 -2.87 2.54 17.42
C THR A 85 -2.82 3.74 16.47
N TRP A 86 -3.98 4.23 16.04
CA TRP A 86 -4.07 5.47 15.28
C TRP A 86 -3.95 6.69 16.20
N PRO A 87 -3.55 7.86 15.68
CA PRO A 87 -3.58 9.11 16.43
C PRO A 87 -4.94 9.37 17.11
N GLU A 88 -4.91 10.08 18.23
CA GLU A 88 -6.10 10.37 19.02
C GLU A 88 -7.22 11.01 18.16
N GLY A 89 -8.44 10.51 18.32
CA GLY A 89 -9.62 10.97 17.56
C GLY A 89 -9.83 10.28 16.21
N TRP A 90 -8.78 9.74 15.58
CA TRP A 90 -8.90 9.16 14.24
C TRP A 90 -9.77 7.92 14.20
N SER A 91 -9.72 7.06 15.21
CA SER A 91 -10.58 5.86 15.27
C SER A 91 -12.09 6.20 15.33
N ASN A 92 -12.44 7.40 15.77
CA ASN A 92 -13.83 7.90 15.84
C ASN A 92 -14.22 8.65 14.57
N GLU A 93 -13.31 9.46 14.03
CA GLU A 93 -13.51 10.22 12.80
C GLU A 93 -13.53 9.33 11.57
N TYR A 94 -12.64 8.35 11.52
CA TYR A 94 -12.45 7.40 10.45
C TYR A 94 -12.74 5.99 10.92
N LEU A 95 -14.02 5.64 11.06
CA LEU A 95 -14.45 4.30 11.52
C LEU A 95 -13.85 3.16 10.69
N ILE A 96 -13.55 3.41 9.40
CA ILE A 96 -12.90 2.46 8.50
C ILE A 96 -11.50 2.05 8.98
N LEU A 97 -10.79 2.93 9.69
CA LEU A 97 -9.46 2.67 10.24
C LEU A 97 -9.47 1.59 11.33
N ASN A 98 -10.61 1.32 11.97
CA ASN A 98 -10.74 0.22 12.95
C ASN A 98 -10.64 -1.17 12.29
N GLN A 99 -10.69 -1.25 10.97
CA GLN A 99 -10.50 -2.50 10.21
C GLN A 99 -9.02 -2.76 9.89
N SER A 100 -8.12 -1.80 10.17
CA SER A 100 -6.69 -2.04 10.02
C SER A 100 -6.14 -2.77 11.25
N ASP A 101 -5.56 -3.94 11.02
CA ASP A 101 -4.83 -4.65 12.05
C ASP A 101 -3.37 -4.14 12.04
N ILE A 102 -3.10 -3.07 12.81
CA ILE A 102 -1.78 -2.41 12.90
C ILE A 102 -0.81 -3.29 13.71
N LEU A 103 -1.32 -3.95 14.75
CA LEU A 103 -0.57 -4.83 15.64
C LEU A 103 -0.33 -6.20 14.99
N ARG A 104 0.46 -6.25 13.93
CA ARG A 104 0.86 -7.53 13.34
C ARG A 104 2.06 -8.13 14.07
N THR A 105 2.01 -9.44 14.25
CA THR A 105 3.11 -10.24 14.81
C THR A 105 4.38 -10.09 13.99
N HIS A 106 5.39 -9.48 14.60
CA HIS A 106 6.76 -9.39 14.08
C HIS A 106 7.42 -10.78 14.13
N ASP A 107 7.70 -11.35 12.95
CA ASP A 107 8.41 -12.64 12.83
C ASP A 107 9.94 -12.48 12.67
N GLY A 108 10.45 -11.24 12.72
CA GLY A 108 11.88 -10.93 12.61
C GLY A 108 12.47 -11.13 11.21
N THR A 109 11.63 -11.29 10.19
CA THR A 109 12.07 -11.43 8.81
C THR A 109 11.74 -10.18 7.99
N ARG A 110 12.55 -9.89 6.96
CA ARG A 110 12.33 -8.72 6.09
C ARG A 110 10.93 -8.69 5.45
N ASP A 111 10.35 -7.50 5.37
CA ASP A 111 9.12 -7.21 4.64
C ASP A 111 9.18 -7.74 3.19
N LYS A 112 8.05 -8.27 2.71
CA LYS A 112 7.94 -8.82 1.34
C LYS A 112 6.68 -8.34 0.65
N ALA A 113 6.85 -7.82 -0.57
CA ALA A 113 5.75 -7.63 -1.50
C ALA A 113 5.28 -8.99 -2.05
N ILE A 114 3.98 -9.24 -1.99
CA ILE A 114 3.32 -10.44 -2.49
C ILE A 114 2.27 -10.03 -3.52
N TRP A 115 2.10 -10.88 -4.52
CA TRP A 115 1.09 -10.70 -5.53
C TRP A 115 -0.21 -11.41 -5.13
N LEU A 116 -1.34 -10.71 -5.20
CA LEU A 116 -2.67 -11.26 -5.05
C LEU A 116 -3.26 -11.54 -6.44
N ASP A 117 -3.66 -12.79 -6.68
CA ASP A 117 -4.40 -13.12 -7.89
C ASP A 117 -5.82 -12.51 -7.87
N MET A 118 -6.57 -12.70 -8.96
CA MET A 118 -7.94 -12.18 -9.07
C MET A 118 -8.92 -12.77 -8.05
N LYS A 119 -8.55 -13.85 -7.35
CA LYS A 119 -9.33 -14.49 -6.30
C LYS A 119 -8.84 -14.12 -4.89
N GLY A 120 -7.88 -13.19 -4.78
CA GLY A 120 -7.27 -12.78 -3.52
C GLY A 120 -6.27 -13.79 -2.95
N LYS A 121 -5.85 -14.79 -3.74
CA LYS A 121 -4.84 -15.77 -3.29
C LYS A 121 -3.44 -15.21 -3.46
N GLU A 122 -2.65 -15.37 -2.43
CA GLU A 122 -1.24 -15.01 -2.39
C GLU A 122 -0.40 -15.89 -3.33
N ASN A 123 0.38 -15.25 -4.18
CA ASN A 123 1.33 -15.88 -5.08
C ASN A 123 2.66 -15.11 -5.01
N MET A 124 3.78 -15.85 -5.02
CA MET A 124 5.08 -15.21 -5.23
C MET A 124 5.17 -14.74 -6.67
N PHE A 125 5.64 -13.50 -6.85
CA PHE A 125 5.99 -13.02 -8.18
C PHE A 125 7.16 -13.86 -8.71
N SER A 126 6.95 -14.55 -9.82
CA SER A 126 7.97 -15.29 -10.53
C SER A 126 7.89 -14.93 -12.01
N VAL A 127 9.01 -14.47 -12.56
CA VAL A 127 9.16 -14.32 -14.01
C VAL A 127 9.73 -15.64 -14.53
N ARG A 128 9.12 -16.23 -15.55
CA ARG A 128 9.76 -17.33 -16.28
C ARG A 128 11.01 -16.76 -16.94
N GLN A 129 12.19 -17.21 -16.50
CA GLN A 129 13.44 -17.01 -17.22
C GLN A 129 13.48 -17.85 -18.48
#